data_AF-A0A2S9FV53-F1
#
_entry.id   AF-A0A2S9FV53-F1
#
_cell.length_a   1.000
_cell.length_b   1.000
_cell.length_c   1.000
_cell.angle_alpha   90.00
_cell.angle_beta   90.00
_cell.angle_gamma   90.00
#
_symmetry.space_group_name_H-M   'P 1'
#
loop_
_entity.id
_entity.type
_entity.pdbx_description
1 polymer ?
#
loop_
_entity_poly.entity_id
_entity_poly.type
_entity_poly.pdbx_seq_one_letter_code
_entity_poly.pdbx_strand_id
1 'polypeptide(L)'
;AEAQRRYFESVAPYARRLLLPQDAPKVDDITGLPPAVALQQRRGTATSRSTVGTVTTLSNLLRMLFSRAGTFPPGATERLDSDAFS
;
A
#
# COMPACT_ATOMS: atom_id res chain seq x y z
N ALA A 1 20.63 0.65 1.85
CA ALA A 1 20.62 -0.79 1.57
C ALA A 1 20.36 -1.62 2.82
N GLU A 2 21.10 -1.41 3.91
CA GLU A 2 21.01 -2.28 5.10
C GLU A 2 19.66 -2.24 5.84
N ALA A 3 19.08 -1.05 6.06
CA ALA A 3 17.79 -0.96 6.71
C ALA A 3 16.64 -1.60 5.88
N GLN A 4 16.76 -1.55 4.54
CA GLN A 4 15.86 -2.26 3.62
C GLN A 4 16.05 -3.78 3.71
N ARG A 5 17.30 -4.26 3.84
CA ARG A 5 17.60 -5.68 4.08
C ARG A 5 17.01 -6.18 5.40
N ARG A 6 17.17 -5.44 6.51
CA ARG A 6 16.57 -5.82 7.81
C ARG A 6 15.05 -5.84 7.76
N TYR A 7 14.43 -4.92 7.03
CA TYR A 7 12.99 -4.94 6.78
C TYR A 7 12.57 -6.19 5.98
N PHE A 8 13.38 -6.64 5.02
CA PHE A 8 13.12 -7.88 4.27
C PHE A 8 13.35 -9.16 5.08
N GLU A 9 14.23 -9.13 6.05
CA GLU A 9 14.45 -10.25 6.98
C GLU A 9 13.28 -10.40 7.98
N SER A 10 12.54 -9.32 8.27
CA SER A 10 11.38 -9.34 9.19
C SER A 10 10.05 -9.73 8.54
N VAL A 11 9.94 -9.77 7.20
CA VAL A 11 8.73 -10.24 6.50
C VAL A 11 8.68 -11.77 6.37
N ALA A 12 7.44 -12.28 6.26
CA ALA A 12 7.15 -13.70 6.13
C ALA A 12 7.91 -14.35 4.95
N PRO A 13 8.32 -15.64 5.07
CA PRO A 13 9.12 -16.32 4.05
C PRO A 13 8.51 -16.27 2.63
N TYR A 14 7.19 -16.30 2.52
CA TYR A 14 6.47 -16.20 1.24
C TYR A 14 6.63 -14.83 0.56
N ALA A 15 6.57 -13.74 1.33
CA ALA A 15 6.70 -12.38 0.81
C ALA A 15 8.11 -12.12 0.25
N ARG A 16 9.14 -12.80 0.78
CA ARG A 16 10.53 -12.67 0.31
C ARG A 16 10.72 -13.13 -1.14
N ARG A 17 9.92 -14.08 -1.63
CA ARG A 17 9.99 -14.57 -3.03
C ARG A 17 9.48 -13.54 -4.05
N LEU A 18 8.67 -12.58 -3.61
CA LEU A 18 8.11 -11.51 -4.46
C LEU A 18 9.00 -10.27 -4.52
N LEU A 19 10.07 -10.24 -3.73
CA LEU A 19 10.97 -9.11 -3.63
C LEU A 19 12.22 -9.38 -4.49
N LEU A 20 12.66 -8.36 -5.23
CA LEU A 20 13.87 -8.43 -6.03
C LEU A 20 15.10 -8.59 -5.12
N PRO A 21 16.12 -9.39 -5.52
CA PRO A 21 17.38 -9.45 -4.80
C PRO A 21 17.96 -8.04 -4.62
N GLN A 22 18.38 -7.69 -3.40
CA GLN A 22 19.15 -6.47 -3.14
C GLN A 22 20.60 -6.85 -2.94
N ASP A 23 21.50 -6.14 -3.62
CA ASP A 23 22.94 -6.27 -3.37
C ASP A 23 23.26 -5.87 -1.93
N ALA A 24 24.10 -6.67 -1.27
CA ALA A 24 24.56 -6.37 0.08
C ALA A 24 25.41 -5.08 0.07
N PRO A 25 25.22 -4.18 1.06
CA PRO A 25 26.10 -3.02 1.20
C PRO A 25 27.53 -3.45 1.48
N LYS A 26 28.51 -2.69 0.99
CA LYS A 26 29.94 -2.89 1.25
C LYS A 26 30.34 -2.34 2.63
N VAL A 27 29.76 -2.91 3.68
CA VAL A 27 30.02 -2.56 5.09
C VAL A 27 29.93 -3.82 5.94
N ASP A 28 30.75 -3.91 6.98
CA ASP A 28 30.83 -5.10 7.83
C ASP A 28 29.65 -5.20 8.80
N ASP A 29 29.35 -4.13 9.54
CA ASP A 29 28.20 -4.05 10.46
C ASP A 29 27.78 -2.60 10.72
N ILE A 30 26.50 -2.37 10.94
CA ILE A 30 25.97 -1.10 11.45
C ILE A 30 25.03 -1.41 12.62
N THR A 31 25.25 -0.80 13.77
CA THR A 31 24.35 -0.94 14.93
C THR A 31 23.44 0.28 15.07
N GLY A 32 22.28 0.11 15.72
CA GLY A 32 21.38 1.23 16.04
C GLY A 32 20.56 1.82 14.88
N LEU A 33 20.54 1.21 13.68
CA LEU A 33 19.66 1.69 12.60
C LEU A 33 18.18 1.54 12.99
N PRO A 34 17.38 2.63 12.96
CA PRO A 34 15.93 2.55 13.11
C PRO A 34 15.32 1.83 11.90
N PRO A 35 14.05 1.36 12.00
CA PRO A 35 13.35 0.82 10.84
C PRO A 35 13.29 1.91 9.75
N ALA A 36 13.94 1.68 8.62
CA ALA A 36 13.93 2.61 7.50
C ALA A 36 13.05 2.08 6.37
N VAL A 37 12.19 2.96 5.87
CA VAL A 37 11.42 2.74 4.64
C VAL A 37 12.06 3.57 3.54
N ALA A 38 12.59 2.92 2.51
CA ALA A 38 13.09 3.62 1.35
C ALA A 38 11.89 4.14 0.53
N LEU A 39 11.64 5.46 0.58
CA LEU A 39 10.69 6.11 -0.31
C LEU A 39 11.35 6.32 -1.67
N GLN A 40 11.31 5.29 -2.51
CA GLN A 40 11.70 5.44 -3.90
C GLN A 40 10.60 6.24 -4.63
N GLN A 41 11.00 7.10 -5.56
CA GLN A 41 10.04 7.70 -6.49
C GLN A 41 9.33 6.53 -7.19
N ARG A 42 8.04 6.34 -6.84
CA ARG A 42 7.22 5.22 -7.29
C ARG A 42 6.98 5.40 -8.80
N ARG A 43 7.92 4.96 -9.62
CA ARG A 43 7.71 4.69 -11.05
C ARG A 43 7.02 3.34 -11.24
N GLY A 44 6.14 2.96 -10.30
CA GLY A 44 5.23 1.86 -10.55
C GLY A 44 4.31 2.30 -11.68
N THR A 45 4.20 1.51 -12.72
CA THR A 45 3.41 1.87 -13.90
C THR A 45 1.96 2.06 -13.46
N ALA A 46 1.51 3.32 -13.44
CA ALA A 46 0.08 3.62 -13.34
C ALA A 46 -0.60 2.86 -14.49
N THR A 47 -1.61 2.07 -14.17
CA THR A 47 -2.43 1.42 -15.19
C THR A 47 -3.47 2.43 -15.70
N SER A 48 -4.17 2.11 -16.77
CA SER A 48 -5.29 2.94 -17.25
C SER A 48 -6.40 3.13 -16.20
N ARG A 49 -6.45 2.29 -15.15
CA ARG A 49 -7.40 2.39 -14.03
C ARG A 49 -6.84 3.16 -12.82
N SER A 50 -5.59 3.60 -12.87
CA SER A 50 -4.95 4.29 -11.75
C SER A 50 -5.32 5.78 -11.73
N THR A 51 -5.91 6.22 -10.62
CA THR A 51 -6.21 7.63 -10.34
C THR A 51 -5.46 8.11 -9.10
N VAL A 52 -5.39 9.42 -8.88
CA VAL A 52 -4.82 10.00 -7.64
C VAL A 52 -5.47 9.35 -6.41
N GLY A 53 -6.80 9.17 -6.41
CA GLY A 53 -7.53 8.55 -5.31
C GLY A 53 -7.17 7.09 -5.05
N THR A 54 -6.77 6.33 -6.07
CA THR A 54 -6.28 4.94 -5.88
C THR A 54 -4.84 4.92 -5.36
N VAL A 55 -3.98 5.82 -5.85
CA VAL A 55 -2.56 5.88 -5.46
C VAL A 55 -2.38 6.33 -4.02
N THR A 56 -3.19 7.30 -3.58
CA THR A 56 -3.15 7.84 -2.20
C THR A 56 -4.04 7.06 -1.22
N THR A 57 -4.74 6.02 -1.67
CA THR A 57 -5.76 5.26 -0.91
C THR A 57 -6.99 6.07 -0.47
N LEU A 58 -7.12 7.33 -0.88
CA LEU A 58 -8.30 8.17 -0.58
C LEU A 58 -9.61 7.56 -1.07
N SER A 59 -9.58 6.86 -2.20
CA SER A 59 -10.75 6.14 -2.75
C SER A 59 -11.38 5.19 -1.73
N ASN A 60 -10.59 4.52 -0.88
CA ASN A 60 -11.12 3.64 0.16
C ASN A 60 -11.91 4.40 1.22
N LEU A 61 -11.38 5.55 1.66
CA LEU A 61 -12.06 6.41 2.63
C LEU A 61 -13.36 6.98 2.06
N LEU A 62 -13.33 7.43 0.80
CA LEU A 62 -14.52 7.93 0.12
C LEU A 62 -15.59 6.86 -0.03
N ARG A 63 -15.22 5.64 -0.42
CA ARG A 63 -16.15 4.49 -0.52
C ARG A 63 -16.81 4.19 0.83
N MET A 64 -16.04 4.22 1.92
CA MET A 64 -16.57 4.07 3.28
C MET A 64 -17.46 5.25 3.67
N LEU A 65 -17.10 6.48 3.30
CA LEU A 65 -17.90 7.68 3.59
C LEU A 65 -19.26 7.62 2.89
N PHE A 66 -19.30 7.30 1.59
CA PHE A 66 -20.56 7.20 0.85
C PHE A 66 -21.43 6.04 1.31
N SER A 67 -20.82 4.89 1.60
CA SER A 67 -21.53 3.78 2.23
C SER A 67 -22.14 4.17 3.59
N ARG A 68 -21.45 5.03 4.36
CA ARG A 68 -21.89 5.32 5.74
C ARG A 68 -22.78 6.54 5.94
N ALA A 69 -22.51 7.59 5.17
CA ALA A 69 -23.10 8.92 5.32
C ALA A 69 -23.62 9.48 3.98
N GLY A 70 -23.57 8.70 2.90
CA GLY A 70 -24.11 9.09 1.60
C GLY A 70 -25.63 8.99 1.55
N THR A 71 -26.21 9.69 0.58
CA THR A 71 -27.62 9.56 0.21
C THR A 71 -27.79 8.42 -0.78
N PHE A 72 -28.70 7.49 -0.48
CA PHE A 72 -29.02 6.36 -1.36
C PHE A 72 -30.17 6.71 -2.31
N PRO A 73 -30.22 6.09 -3.49
CA PRO A 73 -31.34 6.27 -4.41
C PRO A 73 -32.67 5.82 -3.77
N PRO A 74 -33.79 6.46 -4.13
CA PRO A 74 -35.11 6.08 -3.64
C PRO A 74 -35.42 4.63 -4.04
N GLY A 75 -35.84 3.82 -3.07
CA GLY A 75 -36.10 2.38 -3.26
C GLY A 75 -34.95 1.45 -2.83
N ALA A 76 -33.81 1.98 -2.39
CA ALA A 76 -32.79 1.19 -1.72
C ALA A 76 -33.33 0.68 -0.37
N THR A 77 -33.60 -0.63 -0.28
CA THR A 77 -34.09 -1.28 0.94
C THR A 77 -32.97 -1.67 1.90
N GLU A 78 -31.76 -1.79 1.38
CA GLU A 78 -30.57 -2.18 2.14
C GLU A 78 -29.48 -1.12 2.01
N ARG A 79 -28.64 -1.03 3.05
CA ARG A 79 -27.49 -0.14 3.06
C ARG A 79 -26.44 -0.68 2.08
N LEU A 80 -26.00 0.17 1.15
CA LEU A 80 -24.92 -0.19 0.23
C LEU A 80 -23.58 -0.19 0.96
N ASP A 81 -22.88 -1.32 0.92
CA ASP A 81 -21.52 -1.44 1.45
C ASP A 81 -20.50 -0.66 0.59
N SER A 82 -19.29 -0.44 1.11
CA SER A 82 -18.23 0.32 0.41
C SER A 82 -17.89 -0.27 -0.97
N ASP A 83 -18.14 -1.56 -1.17
CA ASP A 83 -17.90 -2.26 -2.43
C ASP A 83 -18.82 -1.84 -3.57
N ALA A 84 -19.98 -1.27 -3.25
CA ALA A 84 -20.89 -0.69 -4.25
C ALA A 84 -20.42 0.65 -4.83
N PHE A 85 -19.37 1.28 -4.27
CA PHE A 85 -18.88 2.61 -4.64
C PHE A 85 -17.54 2.59 -5.40
N SER A 86 -17.14 1.41 -5.92
CA SER A 86 -15.88 1.21 -6.64
C SER A 86 -16.00 1.38 -8.16
#